data_AF-A0A7C8KRS8-F1
#
_entry.id   AF-A0A7C8KRS8-F1
#
_cell.length_a   1.000
_cell.length_b   1.000
_cell.length_c   1.000
_cell.angle_alpha   90.00
_cell.angle_beta   90.00
_cell.angle_gamma   90.00
#
_symmetry.space_group_name_H-M   'P 1'
#
loop_
_entity.id
_entity.type
_entity.pdbx_description
1 polymer ?
#
loop_
_entity_poly.entity_id
_entity_poly.type
_entity_poly.pdbx_seq_one_letter_code
_entity_poly.pdbx_strand_id
1 'polypeptide(L)'
;MKKLLVIVFVFVLTLITGCSNQEQVEEVTEKEEVVTEEIEEVSVSESADVSSSPSENSNNNIDTLEQEVLNGLNSNMEFFEVTFNKDEKVFLYDPIQERVPQRLYKTLEGDMDDWSYWHGIINNFRKISETVQKYLGDGYKLVVINPSDESQAIIIVGDGTIIYDWIEEQIEN
;
A
#
# COMPACT_ATOMS: atom_id res chain seq x y z
N MET A 1 -10.33 22.70 -42.35
CA MET A 1 -11.69 22.23 -42.70
C MET A 1 -12.24 21.45 -41.52
N LYS A 2 -13.31 21.95 -40.90
CA LYS A 2 -14.00 21.29 -39.77
C LYS A 2 -14.80 20.10 -40.30
N LYS A 3 -14.65 18.93 -39.69
CA LYS A 3 -15.70 17.89 -39.69
C LYS A 3 -15.89 17.39 -38.28
N LEU A 4 -16.92 17.97 -37.68
CA LEU A 4 -17.61 17.58 -36.48
C LEU A 4 -18.33 16.26 -36.76
N LEU A 5 -18.13 15.22 -35.95
CA LEU A 5 -19.04 14.08 -35.90
C LEU A 5 -19.27 13.71 -34.45
N VAL A 6 -20.41 14.16 -33.95
CA VAL A 6 -20.98 13.88 -32.64
C VAL A 6 -21.74 12.57 -32.75
N ILE A 7 -21.33 11.54 -32.02
CA ILE A 7 -22.17 10.36 -31.75
C ILE A 7 -22.46 10.35 -30.26
N VAL A 8 -23.67 10.80 -29.95
CA VAL A 8 -24.32 10.67 -28.65
C VAL A 8 -24.83 9.23 -28.55
N PHE A 9 -24.25 8.44 -27.66
CA PHE A 9 -24.81 7.14 -27.28
C PHE A 9 -25.44 7.28 -25.89
N VAL A 10 -26.72 7.64 -25.89
CA VAL A 10 -27.59 7.51 -24.71
C VAL A 10 -27.97 6.05 -24.63
N PHE A 11 -27.42 5.32 -23.65
CA PHE A 11 -27.97 4.04 -23.24
C PHE A 11 -28.57 4.15 -21.85
N VAL A 12 -29.82 3.71 -21.80
CA VAL A 12 -30.85 3.94 -20.79
C VAL A 12 -30.60 3.06 -19.56
N LEU A 13 -30.77 3.65 -18.38
CA LEU A 13 -30.90 2.97 -17.09
C LEU A 13 -32.04 1.95 -17.09
N THR A 14 -31.78 0.73 -16.62
CA THR A 14 -32.80 -0.14 -16.02
C THR A 14 -32.40 -0.48 -14.60
N LEU A 15 -33.19 0.05 -13.66
CA LEU A 15 -33.23 -0.35 -12.25
C LEU A 15 -33.86 -1.75 -12.15
N ILE A 16 -33.24 -2.66 -11.40
CA ILE A 16 -33.93 -3.82 -10.83
C ILE A 16 -33.72 -3.79 -9.32
N THR A 17 -34.75 -3.31 -8.62
CA THR A 17 -35.00 -3.57 -7.21
C THR A 17 -35.62 -4.96 -7.09
N GLY A 18 -35.12 -5.79 -6.18
CA GLY A 18 -35.72 -7.08 -5.88
C GLY A 18 -35.20 -7.67 -4.57
N CYS A 19 -35.66 -7.15 -3.44
CA CYS A 19 -35.68 -7.89 -2.18
C CYS A 19 -36.81 -8.93 -2.25
N SER A 20 -36.54 -10.18 -1.90
CA SER A 20 -37.54 -11.02 -1.22
C SER A 20 -36.87 -12.17 -0.50
N ASN A 21 -36.87 -12.06 0.82
CA ASN A 21 -36.80 -13.18 1.76
C ASN A 21 -37.97 -14.13 1.46
N GLN A 22 -37.73 -15.43 1.35
CA GLN A 22 -38.73 -16.40 1.79
C GLN A 22 -38.06 -17.66 2.33
N GLU A 23 -38.38 -17.83 3.60
CA GLU A 23 -38.10 -18.87 4.57
C GLU A 23 -39.13 -20.00 4.45
N GLN A 24 -38.69 -21.24 4.70
CA GLN A 24 -39.36 -22.32 5.46
C GLN A 24 -38.47 -23.58 5.32
N VAL A 25 -37.72 -24.03 6.35
CA VAL A 25 -38.15 -24.61 7.66
C VAL A 25 -38.91 -25.91 7.40
N GLU A 26 -38.36 -27.07 7.76
CA GLU A 26 -38.63 -27.84 9.00
C GLU A 26 -37.83 -29.18 8.89
N GLU A 27 -37.38 -29.90 9.92
CA GLU A 27 -37.75 -29.90 11.33
C GLU A 27 -36.90 -30.94 12.12
N VAL A 28 -36.33 -30.47 13.26
CA VAL A 28 -36.29 -31.05 14.64
C VAL A 28 -35.46 -32.36 14.79
N THR A 29 -34.71 -32.67 15.86
CA THR A 29 -34.91 -32.51 17.32
C THR A 29 -33.58 -32.90 18.00
N GLU A 30 -32.89 -32.02 18.73
CA GLU A 30 -33.03 -31.67 20.16
C GLU A 30 -32.26 -32.60 21.12
N LYS A 31 -31.31 -32.00 21.88
CA LYS A 31 -31.15 -31.99 23.36
C LYS A 31 -29.71 -31.58 23.67
N GLU A 32 -29.46 -30.33 24.06
CA GLU A 32 -29.58 -29.76 25.42
C GLU A 32 -28.55 -30.34 26.40
N GLU A 33 -27.50 -29.58 26.73
CA GLU A 33 -27.08 -29.37 28.12
C GLU A 33 -26.23 -28.08 28.24
N VAL A 34 -26.66 -27.21 29.15
CA VAL A 34 -26.06 -25.94 29.55
C VAL A 34 -25.17 -26.20 30.77
N VAL A 35 -23.92 -25.73 30.76
CA VAL A 35 -23.18 -25.41 32.00
C VAL A 35 -22.41 -24.10 31.83
N THR A 36 -22.89 -23.12 32.58
CA THR A 36 -22.31 -21.82 32.97
C THR A 36 -21.10 -21.98 33.88
N GLU A 37 -20.04 -21.21 33.63
CA GLU A 37 -18.97 -20.77 34.56
C GLU A 37 -18.11 -19.78 33.74
N GLU A 38 -17.57 -18.65 34.18
CA GLU A 38 -17.75 -17.74 35.29
C GLU A 38 -17.02 -16.46 34.80
N ILE A 39 -17.62 -15.30 35.05
CA ILE A 39 -17.10 -14.00 34.61
C ILE A 39 -16.23 -13.48 35.76
N GLU A 40 -14.93 -13.36 35.56
CA GLU A 40 -14.05 -12.64 36.50
C GLU A 40 -13.72 -11.24 35.93
N GLU A 41 -14.24 -10.23 36.63
CA GLU A 41 -13.86 -8.83 36.49
C GLU A 41 -12.41 -8.62 36.93
N VAL A 42 -11.59 -8.01 36.09
CA VAL A 42 -10.39 -7.28 36.55
C VAL A 42 -10.59 -5.81 36.25
N SER A 43 -10.91 -5.09 37.31
CA SER A 43 -10.93 -3.64 37.41
C SER A 43 -9.51 -3.09 37.50
N VAL A 44 -9.16 -2.14 36.64
CA VAL A 44 -8.06 -1.19 36.89
C VAL A 44 -8.52 0.23 36.50
N SER A 45 -8.95 0.93 37.55
CA SER A 45 -8.76 2.36 37.89
C SER A 45 -8.42 3.38 36.80
N GLU A 46 -9.36 4.32 36.64
CA GLU A 46 -9.25 5.78 36.53
C GLU A 46 -7.89 6.51 36.45
N SER A 47 -7.87 7.46 35.50
CA SER A 47 -7.51 8.88 35.62
C SER A 47 -6.04 9.31 35.59
N ALA A 48 -5.65 9.93 34.47
CA ALA A 48 -5.02 11.27 34.48
C ALA A 48 -5.15 11.95 33.11
N ASP A 49 -6.02 12.96 33.08
CA ASP A 49 -6.01 14.10 32.17
C ASP A 49 -4.64 14.80 32.23
N VAL A 50 -4.02 15.01 31.07
CA VAL A 50 -3.00 16.05 30.91
C VAL A 50 -3.27 16.79 29.61
N SER A 51 -4.20 17.73 29.69
CA SER A 51 -4.18 18.92 28.84
C SER A 51 -2.97 19.80 29.20
N SER A 52 -2.03 19.97 28.25
CA SER A 52 -1.16 21.16 28.15
C SER A 52 -0.53 21.25 26.75
N SER A 53 -1.01 22.22 25.96
CA SER A 53 -0.28 22.84 24.83
C SER A 53 0.73 23.86 25.41
N PRO A 54 1.86 24.24 24.78
CA PRO A 54 1.94 24.74 23.40
C PRO A 54 2.97 24.06 22.48
N SER A 55 2.55 23.97 21.22
CA SER A 55 3.31 23.61 20.03
C SER A 55 4.51 24.54 19.79
N GLU A 56 5.71 24.08 20.13
CA GLU A 56 7.00 24.56 19.56
C GLU A 56 8.03 23.41 19.57
N ASN A 57 7.72 22.26 18.96
CA ASN A 57 8.75 21.21 18.75
C ASN A 57 8.40 20.16 17.67
N SER A 58 7.48 20.47 16.75
CA SER A 58 6.95 19.47 15.81
C SER A 58 8.01 18.95 14.81
N ASN A 59 9.01 19.76 14.46
CA ASN A 59 10.00 19.39 13.44
C ASN A 59 11.05 18.40 13.97
N ASN A 60 11.42 18.48 15.25
CA ASN A 60 12.38 17.53 15.82
C ASN A 60 11.80 16.11 15.95
N ASN A 61 10.46 16.02 16.05
CA ASN A 61 9.77 14.73 16.12
C ASN A 61 9.69 14.06 14.74
N ILE A 62 9.31 14.80 13.69
CA ILE A 62 9.22 14.21 12.34
C ILE A 62 10.58 13.76 11.83
N ASP A 63 11.65 14.52 12.06
CA ASP A 63 13.02 14.14 11.66
C ASP A 63 13.45 12.82 12.33
N THR A 64 13.06 12.63 13.59
CA THR A 64 13.34 11.39 14.33
C THR A 64 12.54 10.22 13.75
N LEU A 65 11.25 10.42 13.47
CA LEU A 65 10.39 9.41 12.84
C LEU A 65 10.87 9.04 11.44
N GLU A 66 11.29 10.01 10.63
CA GLU A 66 11.85 9.77 9.29
C GLU A 66 13.10 8.87 9.36
N GLN A 67 13.98 9.10 10.34
CA GLN A 67 15.14 8.26 10.57
C GLN A 67 14.77 6.86 11.08
N GLU A 68 13.79 6.74 11.97
CA GLU A 68 13.29 5.44 12.43
C GLU A 68 12.69 4.62 11.28
N VAL A 69 11.87 5.25 10.43
CA VAL A 69 11.32 4.63 9.24
C VAL A 69 12.46 4.21 8.29
N LEU A 70 13.41 5.10 7.99
CA LEU A 70 14.56 4.79 7.14
C LEU A 70 15.34 3.56 7.65
N ASN A 71 15.61 3.50 8.96
CA ASN A 71 16.30 2.38 9.59
C ASN A 71 15.48 1.08 9.49
N GLY A 72 14.17 1.18 9.69
CA GLY A 72 13.24 0.06 9.52
C GLY A 72 13.20 -0.48 8.08
N LEU A 73 13.21 0.42 7.09
CA LEU A 73 13.25 0.06 5.67
C LEU A 73 14.58 -0.63 5.31
N ASN A 74 15.71 -0.09 5.75
CA ASN A 74 17.03 -0.70 5.52
C ASN A 74 17.21 -2.05 6.21
N SER A 75 16.63 -2.24 7.40
CA SER A 75 16.81 -3.48 8.17
C SER A 75 16.14 -4.71 7.54
N ASN A 76 15.20 -4.51 6.62
CA ASN A 76 14.36 -5.58 6.04
C ASN A 76 14.56 -5.75 4.53
N MET A 77 15.52 -5.05 3.92
CA MET A 77 15.73 -5.06 2.47
C MET A 77 17.03 -5.79 2.12
N GLU A 78 16.91 -6.98 1.57
CA GLU A 78 18.07 -7.78 1.14
C GLU A 78 18.70 -7.25 -0.14
N PHE A 79 17.87 -6.72 -1.04
CA PHE A 79 18.24 -6.40 -2.43
C PHE A 79 18.45 -4.92 -2.69
N PHE A 80 18.18 -4.05 -1.72
CA PHE A 80 18.22 -2.60 -1.89
C PHE A 80 18.90 -1.93 -0.71
N GLU A 81 19.65 -0.87 -0.99
CA GLU A 81 19.99 0.15 -0.01
C GLU A 81 18.94 1.26 -0.09
N VAL A 82 18.46 1.72 1.07
CA VAL A 82 17.44 2.77 1.13
C VAL A 82 18.07 4.06 1.63
N THR A 83 17.92 5.12 0.86
CA THR A 83 18.30 6.49 1.27
C THR A 83 17.06 7.38 1.35
N PHE A 84 17.15 8.49 2.09
CA PHE A 84 16.04 9.43 2.24
C PHE A 84 16.44 10.83 1.80
N ASN A 85 15.72 11.38 0.82
CA ASN A 85 15.78 12.78 0.44
C ASN A 85 14.65 13.53 1.18
N LYS A 86 15.04 14.30 2.20
CA LYS A 86 14.12 15.05 3.05
C LYS A 86 13.36 16.15 2.31
N ASP A 87 14.04 16.85 1.40
CA ASP A 87 13.46 17.99 0.70
C ASP A 87 12.33 17.55 -0.23
N GLU A 88 12.48 16.36 -0.82
CA GLU A 88 11.49 15.78 -1.75
C GLU A 88 10.55 14.79 -1.07
N LYS A 89 10.80 14.44 0.19
CA LYS A 89 10.14 13.36 0.95
C LYS A 89 10.18 12.01 0.21
N VAL A 90 11.36 11.67 -0.33
CA VAL A 90 11.55 10.46 -1.14
C VAL A 90 12.44 9.46 -0.41
N PHE A 91 11.93 8.24 -0.22
CA PHE A 91 12.75 7.07 0.07
C PHE A 91 13.19 6.44 -1.25
N LEU A 92 14.48 6.49 -1.53
CA LEU A 92 15.09 5.96 -2.74
C LEU A 92 15.63 4.56 -2.45
N TYR A 93 15.13 3.57 -3.20
CA TYR A 93 15.57 2.18 -3.16
C TYR A 93 16.56 1.95 -4.29
N ASP A 94 17.84 1.90 -3.93
CA ASP A 94 18.95 1.67 -4.83
C ASP A 94 19.32 0.17 -4.84
N PRO A 95 19.18 -0.54 -5.98
CA PRO A 95 19.46 -1.96 -6.04
C PRO A 95 20.93 -2.29 -5.75
N ILE A 96 21.15 -3.24 -4.83
CA ILE A 96 22.47 -3.81 -4.59
C ILE A 96 22.74 -4.83 -5.69
N GLN A 97 23.43 -4.40 -6.76
CA GLN A 97 23.56 -5.09 -8.05
C GLN A 97 23.84 -6.59 -7.95
N GLU A 98 24.74 -7.01 -7.06
CA GLU A 98 25.13 -8.41 -6.89
C GLU A 98 24.06 -9.28 -6.18
N ARG A 99 23.05 -8.66 -5.58
CA ARG A 99 21.98 -9.33 -4.83
C ARG A 99 20.65 -9.33 -5.58
N VAL A 100 20.49 -8.46 -6.57
CA VAL A 100 19.25 -8.40 -7.36
C VAL A 100 19.00 -9.73 -8.05
N PRO A 101 17.81 -10.34 -7.88
CA PRO A 101 17.51 -11.61 -8.52
C PRO A 101 17.50 -11.45 -10.04
N GLN A 102 18.17 -12.38 -10.75
CA GLN A 102 18.18 -12.44 -12.23
C GLN A 102 16.78 -12.40 -12.86
N ARG A 103 15.78 -12.87 -12.11
CA ARG A 103 14.38 -12.79 -12.51
C ARG A 103 13.90 -11.35 -12.74
N LEU A 104 14.31 -10.39 -11.89
CA LEU A 104 13.92 -8.99 -12.04
C LEU A 104 14.45 -8.41 -13.35
N TYR A 105 15.72 -8.65 -13.68
CA TYR A 105 16.31 -8.20 -14.95
C TYR A 105 15.52 -8.71 -16.15
N LYS A 106 15.21 -10.02 -16.17
CA LYS A 106 14.40 -10.62 -17.23
C LYS A 106 13.03 -9.96 -17.37
N THR A 107 12.35 -9.74 -16.24
CA THR A 107 11.05 -9.05 -16.25
C THR A 107 11.17 -7.64 -16.84
N LEU A 108 12.20 -6.87 -16.45
CA LEU A 108 12.43 -5.52 -16.98
C LEU A 108 12.81 -5.50 -18.46
N GLU A 109 13.42 -6.58 -18.97
CA GLU A 109 13.72 -6.80 -20.39
C GLU A 109 12.48 -7.25 -21.21
N GLY A 110 11.33 -7.45 -20.56
CA GLY A 110 10.09 -7.83 -21.21
C GLY A 110 9.79 -9.34 -21.21
N ASP A 111 10.56 -10.15 -20.47
CA ASP A 111 10.22 -11.55 -20.19
C ASP A 111 9.09 -11.59 -19.14
N MET A 112 7.86 -11.57 -19.66
CA MET A 112 6.62 -11.50 -18.88
C MET A 112 6.03 -12.89 -18.56
N ASP A 113 6.85 -13.94 -18.56
CA ASP A 113 6.39 -15.31 -18.30
C ASP A 113 5.77 -15.47 -16.88
N ASP A 114 6.03 -14.53 -15.97
CA ASP A 114 5.37 -14.47 -14.65
C ASP A 114 4.96 -13.05 -14.24
N TRP A 115 3.80 -12.60 -14.73
CA TRP A 115 3.11 -11.39 -14.26
C TRP A 115 2.84 -11.37 -12.75
N SER A 116 2.68 -12.53 -12.12
CA SER A 116 2.39 -12.58 -10.68
C SER A 116 3.61 -12.14 -9.85
N TYR A 117 4.82 -12.38 -10.37
CA TYR A 117 6.05 -11.91 -9.76
C TYR A 117 6.11 -10.39 -9.72
N TRP A 118 5.89 -9.72 -10.87
CA TRP A 118 5.89 -8.26 -10.94
C TRP A 118 4.79 -7.63 -10.07
N HIS A 119 3.56 -8.13 -10.17
CA HIS A 119 2.47 -7.68 -9.30
C HIS A 119 2.75 -7.88 -7.81
N GLY A 120 3.50 -8.94 -7.45
CA GLY A 120 3.97 -9.16 -6.09
C GLY A 120 4.89 -8.05 -5.61
N ILE A 121 5.84 -7.63 -6.45
CA ILE A 121 6.76 -6.52 -6.18
C ILE A 121 5.98 -5.20 -6.02
N ILE A 122 5.13 -4.85 -6.98
CA ILE A 122 4.31 -3.64 -6.97
C ILE A 122 3.43 -3.58 -5.72
N ASN A 123 2.73 -4.67 -5.40
CA ASN A 123 1.89 -4.74 -4.20
C ASN A 123 2.70 -4.62 -2.90
N ASN A 124 3.93 -5.14 -2.87
CA ASN A 124 4.81 -4.97 -1.72
C ASN A 124 5.16 -3.50 -1.51
N PHE A 125 5.60 -2.80 -2.56
CA PHE A 125 5.91 -1.37 -2.47
C PHE A 125 4.68 -0.52 -2.15
N ARG A 126 3.49 -0.90 -2.64
CA ARG A 126 2.22 -0.26 -2.23
C ARG A 126 2.00 -0.36 -0.72
N LYS A 127 2.13 -1.56 -0.15
CA LYS A 127 1.96 -1.78 1.30
C LYS A 127 3.01 -1.05 2.13
N ILE A 128 4.25 -1.00 1.65
CA ILE A 128 5.30 -0.22 2.31
C ILE A 128 4.91 1.26 2.29
N SER A 129 4.42 1.79 1.16
CA SER A 129 3.98 3.19 1.06
C SER A 129 2.80 3.50 1.97
N GLU A 130 1.79 2.62 2.06
CA GLU A 130 0.68 2.72 3.03
C GLU A 130 1.20 2.76 4.47
N THR A 131 2.23 1.96 4.78
CA THR A 131 2.86 1.93 6.10
C THR A 131 3.58 3.25 6.37
N VAL A 132 4.41 3.73 5.43
CA VAL A 132 5.10 5.02 5.54
C VAL A 132 4.10 6.15 5.74
N GLN A 133 3.02 6.19 4.97
CA GLN A 133 1.94 7.17 5.11
C GLN A 133 1.32 7.13 6.51
N LYS A 134 1.08 5.93 7.06
CA LYS A 134 0.53 5.78 8.42
C LYS A 134 1.45 6.36 9.50
N TYR A 135 2.78 6.28 9.33
CA TYR A 135 3.74 6.76 10.32
C TYR A 135 4.14 8.22 10.14
N LEU A 136 4.30 8.69 8.89
CA LEU A 136 4.85 10.01 8.57
C LEU A 136 3.82 11.00 8.00
N GLY A 137 2.61 10.53 7.67
CA GLY A 137 1.59 11.31 6.99
C GLY A 137 1.76 11.33 5.47
N ASP A 138 1.03 12.23 4.82
CA ASP A 138 0.96 12.30 3.35
C ASP A 138 2.19 12.98 2.71
N GLY A 139 2.36 12.72 1.41
CA GLY A 139 3.35 13.36 0.54
C GLY A 139 4.69 12.66 0.48
N TYR A 140 4.82 11.48 1.10
CA TYR A 140 6.02 10.66 1.00
C TYR A 140 5.95 9.72 -0.19
N LYS A 141 7.09 9.54 -0.86
CA LYS A 141 7.22 8.69 -2.05
C LYS A 141 8.30 7.64 -1.86
N LEU A 142 8.07 6.47 -2.44
CA LEU A 142 9.06 5.43 -2.64
C LEU A 142 9.44 5.42 -4.11
N VAL A 143 10.72 5.50 -4.41
CA VAL A 143 11.27 5.41 -5.78
C VAL A 143 12.20 4.23 -5.84
N VAL A 144 11.91 3.28 -6.73
CA VAL A 144 12.76 2.10 -6.95
C VAL A 144 13.55 2.32 -8.23
N ILE A 145 14.87 2.31 -8.12
CA ILE A 145 15.77 2.53 -9.25
C ILE A 145 15.88 1.27 -10.12
N ASN A 146 16.01 1.47 -11.43
CA ASN A 146 16.25 0.40 -12.39
C ASN A 146 17.67 -0.15 -12.19
N PRO A 147 17.83 -1.44 -11.84
CA PRO A 147 19.16 -2.02 -11.67
C PRO A 147 19.99 -2.03 -12.96
N SER A 148 19.35 -1.97 -14.14
CA SER A 148 20.04 -1.91 -15.45
C SER A 148 20.39 -0.48 -15.89
N ASP A 149 19.73 0.54 -15.34
CA ASP A 149 19.92 1.95 -15.69
C ASP A 149 19.57 2.85 -14.49
N GLU A 150 20.57 3.24 -13.72
CA GLU A 150 20.39 4.05 -12.49
C GLU A 150 19.74 5.43 -12.75
N SER A 151 19.64 5.88 -14.00
CA SER A 151 18.94 7.12 -14.37
C SER A 151 17.42 6.97 -14.46
N GLN A 152 16.91 5.75 -14.37
CA GLN A 152 15.49 5.43 -14.52
C GLN A 152 14.92 4.82 -13.24
N ALA A 153 13.69 5.19 -12.92
CA ALA A 153 12.89 4.47 -11.93
C ALA A 153 12.16 3.31 -12.61
N ILE A 154 11.94 2.22 -11.89
CA ILE A 154 11.05 1.13 -12.33
C ILE A 154 9.69 1.17 -11.63
N ILE A 155 9.63 1.77 -10.43
CA ILE A 155 8.42 1.90 -9.63
C ILE A 155 8.46 3.25 -8.91
N ILE A 156 7.36 4.00 -8.96
CA ILE A 156 7.13 5.13 -8.06
C ILE A 156 5.79 4.93 -7.37
N VAL A 157 5.81 4.94 -6.04
CA VAL A 157 4.60 4.82 -5.20
C VAL A 157 4.55 5.99 -4.24
N GLY A 158 3.39 6.62 -4.08
CA GLY A 158 3.16 7.65 -3.08
C GLY A 158 1.83 7.44 -2.37
N ASP A 159 1.82 7.57 -1.05
CA ASP A 159 0.61 7.49 -0.22
C ASP A 159 -0.29 6.29 -0.56
N GLY A 160 0.31 5.11 -0.75
CA GLY A 160 -0.39 3.86 -1.08
C GLY A 160 -0.90 3.76 -2.52
N THR A 161 -0.55 4.70 -3.40
CA THR A 161 -0.95 4.72 -4.81
C THR A 161 0.25 4.54 -5.73
N ILE A 162 0.12 3.67 -6.74
CA ILE A 162 1.13 3.51 -7.80
C ILE A 162 1.05 4.73 -8.71
N ILE A 163 2.13 5.51 -8.77
CA ILE A 163 2.27 6.70 -9.62
C ILE A 163 2.92 6.30 -10.95
N TYR A 164 3.86 5.36 -10.88
CA TYR A 164 4.61 4.87 -12.03
C TYR A 164 4.89 3.38 -11.89
N ASP A 165 4.66 2.66 -12.98
CA ASP A 165 5.03 1.26 -13.18
C ASP A 165 5.68 1.15 -14.57
N TRP A 166 6.98 0.83 -14.59
CA TRP A 166 7.75 0.67 -15.83
C TRP A 166 7.10 -0.31 -16.79
N ILE A 167 6.64 -1.45 -16.29
CA ILE A 167 6.11 -2.53 -17.11
C ILE A 167 4.79 -2.11 -17.74
N GLU A 168 3.91 -1.46 -16.98
CA GLU A 168 2.63 -0.94 -17.50
C GLU A 168 2.87 0.09 -18.60
N GLU A 169 3.83 1.01 -18.41
CA GLU A 169 4.20 2.00 -19.43
C GLU A 169 4.78 1.36 -20.70
N GLN A 170 5.54 0.27 -20.59
CA GLN A 170 6.04 -0.44 -21.78
C GLN A 170 4.95 -1.18 -22.56
N ILE A 171 3.81 -1.56 -21.94
CA ILE A 171 2.70 -2.21 -22.64
C ILE A 171 1.84 -1.20 -23.41
N GLU A 172 1.70 0.00 -22.89
CA GLU A 172 0.86 1.05 -23.49
C GLU A 172 1.48 1.70 -24.74
N ASN A 173 2.76 1.45 -25.01
CA ASN A 173 3.54 2.00 -26.13
C ASN A 173 3.79 0.99 -27.25
#